data_AF-A0A7F5R1W9-F1
#
_entry.id   AF-A0A7F5R1W9-F1
#
_cell.length_a   1.000
_cell.length_b   1.000
_cell.length_c   1.000
_cell.angle_alpha   90.00
_cell.angle_beta   90.00
_cell.angle_gamma   90.00
#
_symmetry.space_group_name_H-M   'P 1'
#
loop_
_entity.id
_entity.type
_entity.pdbx_description
1 polymer ?
#
loop_
_entity_poly.entity_id
_entity_poly.type
_entity_poly.pdbx_seq_one_letter_code
_entity_poly.pdbx_strand_id
1 'polypeptide(L)'
;MLPGEEKNASEKSNVNANEIKFTANEKQNGDAKLDIGDVKGQYVGMSKEELMKYANDPFWVRLRWFLFISFWILWAAMLVGAIMIIVAAPKCNPPEPRTWWEQGPLTEVKEEVTKQQLQALKDNGVQGIILSWFSFLDAYSFLNQSTDYLKVVKAANELNVSVIIDLNPLSSTKWFRDSEGKDDFYTDYYIWQKPKGVNATGSPEPPNNWISKENRSSWVYSEVRKEFYYAPQSAPHLNFRNPNVIREFTNVLVGLIDKGARGIRLHGAPYLLVDLNFADEAIIAPEGFYHTEYGFYSHTKTENLHEIGPIIKQWRDVIRNKTENGAPLILAEDLNTLEPFKVNGSLIIDLPRHSKLFNSSRKLSSSLLHNDLKSTFTLLEHNWPLWEQNNNALPSDVMYTLISLLPGVPLLHNNETLDPELLKIRSSPSVQYGTFLKYQLNNGTVFAYTRVSPGNPGYLVAINPTDRKMVVDFPKEVRTISQEITVQYISKNYNETGVTPELKIDAKMVPISPEAAGVFTYIPQKP
;
A
#
# COMPACT_ATOMS: atom_id res chain seq x y z
N MET A 1 -39.49 -30.50 65.02
CA MET A 1 -39.51 -31.40 66.20
C MET A 1 -38.09 -31.46 66.74
N LEU A 2 -37.82 -30.75 67.84
CA LEU A 2 -36.83 -31.14 68.85
C LEU A 2 -37.53 -32.08 69.85
N PRO A 3 -36.84 -32.99 70.55
CA PRO A 3 -35.97 -32.69 71.72
C PRO A 3 -34.63 -33.46 71.63
N GLY A 4 -33.57 -33.27 72.43
CA GLY A 4 -33.38 -32.63 73.73
C GLY A 4 -32.50 -33.56 74.61
N GLU A 5 -31.42 -32.99 75.18
CA GLU A 5 -30.71 -33.37 76.43
C GLU A 5 -29.95 -34.72 76.57
N GLU A 6 -28.90 -34.90 77.39
CA GLU A 6 -27.84 -34.06 78.02
C GLU A 6 -26.96 -35.01 78.91
N LYS A 7 -25.65 -34.72 79.09
CA LYS A 7 -24.81 -34.83 80.33
C LYS A 7 -23.39 -35.44 80.22
N ASN A 8 -22.41 -34.53 80.27
CA ASN A 8 -21.15 -34.41 81.05
C ASN A 8 -20.47 -35.63 81.74
N ALA A 9 -19.12 -35.73 81.65
CA ALA A 9 -18.19 -35.14 82.65
C ALA A 9 -16.69 -35.55 82.50
N SER A 10 -15.81 -34.64 82.98
CA SER A 10 -14.35 -34.69 83.27
C SER A 10 -13.40 -34.60 82.05
N GLU A 11 -12.74 -33.49 81.72
CA GLU A 11 -11.93 -32.47 82.43
C GLU A 11 -10.42 -32.83 82.53
N LYS A 12 -9.60 -31.88 82.02
CA LYS A 12 -8.17 -31.57 82.27
C LYS A 12 -7.09 -32.18 81.35
N SER A 13 -6.70 -31.39 80.34
CA SER A 13 -5.28 -31.25 79.96
C SER A 13 -4.84 -29.79 80.16
N ASN A 14 -4.21 -29.52 81.29
CA ASN A 14 -3.51 -28.27 81.55
C ASN A 14 -2.31 -28.17 80.61
N VAL A 15 -2.41 -27.30 79.61
CA VAL A 15 -1.24 -26.74 78.92
C VAL A 15 -0.91 -25.46 79.67
N ASN A 16 0.24 -25.42 80.33
CA ASN A 16 0.84 -24.15 80.72
C ASN A 16 2.31 -24.12 80.31
N ALA A 17 2.62 -23.03 79.64
CA ALA A 17 3.91 -22.68 79.08
C ALA A 17 4.98 -22.54 80.17
N ASN A 18 6.21 -22.92 79.86
CA ASN A 18 7.35 -22.03 80.04
C ASN A 18 8.65 -22.57 79.41
N GLU A 19 9.44 -21.59 78.97
CA GLU A 19 10.84 -21.64 78.51
C GLU A 19 11.13 -22.09 77.08
N ILE A 20 10.79 -21.19 76.14
CA ILE A 20 11.54 -21.06 74.88
C ILE A 20 12.74 -20.13 75.17
N LYS A 21 13.97 -20.66 75.13
CA LYS A 21 15.19 -19.85 75.09
C LYS A 21 15.68 -19.75 73.65
N PHE A 22 15.56 -18.56 73.07
CA PHE A 22 16.26 -18.19 71.84
C PHE A 22 17.66 -17.70 72.18
N THR A 23 18.67 -18.27 71.52
CA THR A 23 19.97 -17.60 71.38
C THR A 23 20.26 -17.48 69.89
N ALA A 24 20.34 -16.23 69.43
CA ALA A 24 20.72 -15.89 68.07
C ALA A 24 22.24 -16.02 67.92
N ASN A 25 22.70 -16.56 66.79
CA ASN A 25 24.06 -16.34 66.33
C ASN A 25 24.01 -15.84 64.89
N GLU A 26 24.57 -14.65 64.69
CA GLU A 26 24.73 -13.97 63.43
C GLU A 26 25.78 -14.66 62.57
N LYS A 27 25.35 -15.30 61.47
CA LYS A 27 25.97 -15.26 60.12
C LYS A 27 25.30 -16.29 59.20
N GLN A 28 24.71 -15.77 58.13
CA GLN A 28 24.30 -16.45 56.88
C GLN A 28 23.27 -17.59 56.96
N ASN A 29 22.01 -17.17 56.78
CA ASN A 29 20.89 -17.83 56.09
C ASN A 29 20.81 -19.36 56.10
N GLY A 30 19.96 -19.89 56.98
CA GLY A 30 18.87 -20.72 56.46
C GLY A 30 18.29 -21.80 57.35
N ASP A 31 19.02 -22.36 58.32
CA ASP A 31 18.51 -23.50 59.09
C ASP A 31 18.62 -23.27 60.59
N ALA A 32 17.53 -22.79 61.20
CA ALA A 32 17.33 -22.92 62.64
C ALA A 32 16.89 -24.37 62.93
N LYS A 33 17.76 -25.15 63.56
CA LYS A 33 17.46 -26.52 63.96
C LYS A 33 16.57 -26.49 65.22
N LEU A 34 15.27 -26.73 65.04
CA LEU A 34 14.31 -26.98 66.10
C LEU A 34 14.36 -28.47 66.48
N ASP A 35 14.96 -28.80 67.62
CA ASP A 35 14.77 -30.12 68.24
C ASP A 35 13.43 -30.13 68.99
N ILE A 36 12.42 -30.69 68.34
CA ILE A 36 11.14 -31.05 68.94
C ILE A 36 11.29 -32.46 69.50
N GLY A 37 11.21 -32.58 70.82
CA GLY A 37 11.22 -33.87 71.51
C GLY A 37 10.14 -34.81 70.99
N ASP A 38 10.56 -36.08 70.82
CA ASP A 38 9.81 -37.26 70.39
C ASP A 38 8.27 -37.13 70.38
N VAL A 39 7.74 -36.75 69.21
CA VAL A 39 6.40 -37.17 68.79
C VAL A 39 6.59 -38.41 67.95
N LYS A 40 6.15 -39.58 68.46
CA LYS A 40 6.11 -40.84 67.70
C LYS A 40 5.15 -40.71 66.51
N GLY A 41 5.62 -40.10 65.42
CA GLY A 41 5.07 -40.26 64.09
C GLY A 41 5.50 -41.62 63.55
N GLN A 42 4.53 -42.44 63.20
CA GLN A 42 4.74 -43.77 62.62
C GLN A 42 5.56 -43.65 61.33
N TYR A 43 6.86 -43.99 61.39
CA TYR A 43 7.76 -43.94 60.23
C TYR A 43 7.38 -45.07 59.26
N VAL A 44 6.70 -44.73 58.17
CA VAL A 44 6.35 -45.65 57.07
C VAL A 44 7.52 -45.69 56.09
N GLY A 45 8.65 -46.25 56.52
CA GLY A 45 9.83 -46.41 55.68
C GLY A 45 10.68 -47.59 56.15
N MET A 46 11.16 -48.40 55.22
CA MET A 46 12.12 -49.48 55.50
C MET A 46 13.50 -48.89 55.83
N SER A 47 14.24 -49.53 56.74
CA SER A 47 15.66 -49.21 56.95
C SER A 47 16.49 -49.60 55.71
N LYS A 48 17.71 -49.06 55.57
CA LYS A 48 18.61 -49.41 54.46
C LYS A 48 18.85 -50.92 54.39
N GLU A 49 18.99 -51.61 55.52
CA GLU A 49 19.20 -53.06 55.54
C GLU A 49 17.97 -53.83 55.07
N GLU A 50 16.77 -53.41 55.48
CA GLU A 50 15.50 -54.03 55.08
C GLU A 50 15.20 -53.80 53.60
N LEU A 51 15.50 -52.60 53.09
CA LEU A 51 15.34 -52.25 51.68
C LEU A 51 16.28 -53.08 50.80
N MET A 52 17.54 -53.26 51.19
CA MET A 52 18.53 -54.02 50.41
C MET A 52 18.17 -55.50 50.27
N LYS A 53 17.36 -56.05 51.18
CA LYS A 53 16.84 -57.42 51.10
C LYS A 53 15.86 -57.61 49.94
N TYR A 54 15.01 -56.62 49.67
CA TYR A 54 13.99 -56.68 48.61
C TYR A 54 14.39 -55.94 47.33
N ALA A 55 15.33 -55.00 47.39
CA ALA A 55 15.78 -54.20 46.26
C ALA A 55 16.53 -55.00 45.19
N ASN A 56 17.11 -56.14 45.56
CA ASN A 56 17.82 -57.05 44.67
C ASN A 56 16.95 -58.20 44.14
N ASP A 57 15.64 -58.18 44.41
CA ASP A 57 14.71 -59.14 43.82
C ASP A 57 14.76 -59.04 42.27
N PRO A 58 14.85 -60.17 41.55
CA PRO A 58 14.85 -60.20 40.09
C PRO A 58 13.72 -59.37 39.45
N PHE A 59 12.55 -59.29 40.08
CA PHE A 59 11.43 -58.47 39.59
C PHE A 59 11.74 -56.96 39.64
N TRP A 60 12.16 -56.45 40.80
CA TRP A 60 12.42 -55.02 41.00
C TRP A 60 13.64 -54.52 40.23
N VAL A 61 14.65 -55.37 40.05
CA VAL A 61 15.82 -55.05 39.21
C VAL A 61 15.41 -54.94 37.73
N ARG A 62 14.60 -55.88 37.23
CA ARG A 62 14.08 -55.82 35.85
C ARG A 62 13.18 -54.61 35.63
N LEU A 63 12.31 -54.30 36.59
CA LEU A 63 11.42 -53.14 36.50
C LEU A 63 12.21 -51.82 36.52
N ARG A 64 13.23 -51.69 37.36
CA ARG A 64 14.09 -50.50 37.40
C ARG A 64 14.84 -50.31 36.08
N TRP A 65 15.43 -51.37 35.55
CA TRP A 65 16.10 -51.31 34.25
C TRP A 65 15.13 -51.01 33.11
N PHE A 66 13.93 -51.59 33.13
CA PHE A 66 12.88 -51.29 32.16
C PHE A 66 12.48 -49.82 32.20
N LEU A 67 12.21 -49.26 33.38
CA LEU A 67 11.85 -47.84 33.55
C LEU A 67 13.01 -46.90 33.18
N PHE A 68 14.24 -47.27 33.49
CA PHE A 68 15.42 -46.48 33.14
C PHE A 68 15.65 -46.45 31.62
N ILE A 69 15.58 -47.62 30.97
CA ILE A 69 15.72 -47.72 29.51
C ILE A 69 14.56 -47.00 28.82
N SER A 70 13.32 -47.20 29.27
CA SER A 70 12.15 -46.55 28.67
C SER A 70 12.21 -45.04 28.81
N PHE A 71 12.67 -44.51 29.95
CA PHE A 71 12.90 -43.07 30.13
C PHE A 71 13.85 -42.51 29.07
N TRP A 72 15.01 -43.14 28.86
CA TRP A 72 15.98 -42.67 27.87
C TRP A 72 15.49 -42.80 26.43
N ILE A 73 14.74 -43.87 26.12
CA ILE A 73 14.11 -44.02 24.79
C ILE A 73 13.08 -42.92 24.56
N LEU A 74 12.22 -42.64 25.54
CA LEU A 74 11.16 -41.64 25.43
C LEU A 74 11.76 -40.22 25.35
N TRP A 75 12.82 -39.96 26.12
CA TRP A 75 13.60 -38.73 26.03
C TRP A 75 14.22 -38.54 24.65
N ALA A 76 14.88 -39.57 24.12
CA ALA A 76 15.48 -39.52 22.79
C ALA A 76 14.42 -39.37 21.68
N ALA A 77 13.28 -40.06 21.81
CA ALA A 77 12.15 -39.92 20.89
C ALA A 77 11.57 -38.50 20.90
N MET A 78 11.44 -37.88 22.08
CA MET A 78 10.99 -36.49 22.22
C MET A 78 11.99 -35.53 21.56
N LEU A 79 13.29 -35.74 21.74
CA LEU A 79 14.34 -34.92 21.11
C LEU A 79 14.31 -35.03 19.58
N VAL A 80 14.22 -36.25 19.06
CA VAL A 80 14.10 -36.50 17.61
C VAL A 80 12.82 -35.88 17.06
N GLY A 81 11.70 -36.00 17.78
CA GLY A 81 10.44 -35.36 17.43
C GLY A 81 10.56 -33.83 17.36
N ALA A 82 11.22 -33.21 18.34
CA ALA A 82 11.46 -31.76 18.34
C ALA A 82 12.33 -31.32 17.15
N ILE A 83 13.41 -32.06 16.85
CA ILE A 83 14.26 -31.78 15.68
C ILE A 83 13.48 -31.96 14.38
N MET A 84 12.67 -33.01 14.25
CA MET A 84 11.82 -33.23 13.08
C MET A 84 10.83 -32.09 12.87
N ILE A 85 10.20 -31.59 13.94
CA ILE A 85 9.30 -30.43 13.85
C ILE A 85 10.07 -29.20 13.35
N ILE A 86 11.27 -28.93 13.86
CA ILE A 86 12.08 -27.78 13.44
C ILE A 86 12.49 -27.88 11.96
N VAL A 87 12.88 -29.07 11.50
CA VAL A 87 13.32 -29.29 10.11
C VAL A 87 12.15 -29.31 9.14
N ALA A 88 11.01 -29.89 9.53
CA ALA A 88 9.81 -29.96 8.71
C ALA A 88 8.98 -28.68 8.74
N ALA A 89 9.16 -27.82 9.76
CA ALA A 89 8.52 -26.52 9.80
C ALA A 89 9.04 -25.67 8.62
N PRO A 90 8.16 -25.27 7.69
CA PRO A 90 8.56 -24.41 6.60
C PRO A 90 9.12 -23.11 7.19
N LYS A 91 10.24 -22.63 6.66
CA LYS A 91 10.72 -21.29 6.97
C LYS A 91 9.64 -20.32 6.54
N CYS A 92 8.91 -19.72 7.50
CA CYS A 92 8.06 -18.57 7.25
C CYS A 92 8.99 -17.42 6.87
N ASN A 93 9.37 -17.31 5.60
CA ASN A 93 10.00 -16.10 5.13
C ASN A 93 8.97 -14.98 5.32
N PRO A 94 9.24 -13.97 6.16
CA PRO A 94 8.35 -12.83 6.24
C PRO A 94 8.21 -12.24 4.83
N PRO A 95 7.02 -11.74 4.46
CA PRO A 95 6.85 -11.09 3.16
C PRO A 95 7.92 -10.01 3.00
N GLU A 96 8.42 -9.84 1.77
CA GLU A 96 9.39 -8.79 1.48
C GLU A 96 8.86 -7.44 1.98
N PRO A 97 9.68 -6.65 2.69
CA PRO A 97 9.21 -5.40 3.24
C PRO A 97 8.78 -4.46 2.11
N ARG A 98 7.62 -3.83 2.29
CA ARG A 98 7.17 -2.77 1.38
C ARG A 98 8.22 -1.67 1.26
N THR A 99 8.40 -1.17 0.05
CA THR A 99 9.21 0.02 -0.20
C THR A 99 8.59 1.24 0.47
N TRP A 100 9.37 2.31 0.68
CA TRP A 100 8.87 3.49 1.41
C TRP A 100 7.64 4.12 0.74
N TRP A 101 7.53 4.06 -0.60
CA TRP A 101 6.41 4.60 -1.36
C TRP A 101 5.16 3.70 -1.35
N GLU A 102 5.27 2.43 -0.96
CA GLU A 102 4.13 1.51 -0.87
C GLU A 102 3.48 1.52 0.52
N GLN A 103 4.22 1.90 1.57
CA GLN A 103 3.82 1.73 2.96
C GLN A 103 2.61 2.59 3.36
N GLY A 104 2.52 3.83 2.87
CA GLY A 104 1.57 4.81 3.39
C GLY A 104 1.13 5.83 2.33
N PRO A 105 0.32 6.83 2.72
CA PRO A 105 -0.18 7.84 1.81
C PRO A 105 0.93 8.70 1.22
N LEU A 106 0.74 9.08 -0.03
CA LEU A 106 1.47 10.16 -0.69
C LEU A 106 0.55 11.39 -0.77
N THR A 107 1.12 12.59 -0.78
CA THR A 107 0.34 13.81 -1.00
C THR A 107 0.88 14.59 -2.18
N GLU A 108 -0.02 15.10 -3.01
CA GLU A 108 0.36 16.00 -4.09
C GLU A 108 0.34 17.44 -3.60
N VAL A 109 1.45 18.14 -3.84
CA VAL A 109 1.64 19.54 -3.46
C VAL A 109 1.73 20.39 -4.72
N LYS A 110 0.73 21.27 -4.89
CA LYS A 110 0.55 22.15 -6.07
C LYS A 110 0.98 23.60 -5.83
N GLU A 111 1.50 23.91 -4.65
CA GLU A 111 1.97 25.24 -4.27
C GLU A 111 3.25 25.13 -3.43
N GLU A 112 4.02 26.22 -3.33
CA GLU A 112 5.22 26.21 -2.48
C GLU A 112 4.88 25.90 -1.01
N VAL A 113 5.65 24.99 -0.42
CA VAL A 113 5.44 24.54 0.97
C VAL A 113 6.58 24.97 1.88
N THR A 114 6.20 25.41 3.08
CA THR A 114 7.11 25.75 4.15
C THR A 114 7.57 24.50 4.90
N LYS A 115 8.70 24.60 5.62
CA LYS A 115 9.19 23.53 6.50
C LYS A 115 8.17 23.13 7.58
N GLN A 116 7.35 24.07 8.06
CA GLN A 116 6.29 23.78 9.04
C GLN A 116 5.17 22.94 8.45
N GLN A 117 4.74 23.23 7.22
CA GLN A 117 3.75 22.41 6.52
C GLN A 117 4.28 21.00 6.24
N LEU A 118 5.56 20.88 5.84
CA LEU A 118 6.20 19.57 5.68
C LEU A 118 6.24 18.75 6.98
N GLN A 119 6.53 19.40 8.11
CA GLN A 119 6.48 18.76 9.42
C GLN A 119 5.06 18.28 9.75
N ALA A 120 4.05 19.12 9.51
CA ALA A 120 2.65 18.74 9.75
C ALA A 120 2.23 17.53 8.88
N LEU A 121 2.63 17.48 7.60
CA LEU A 121 2.35 16.33 6.73
C LEU A 121 2.98 15.04 7.28
N LYS A 122 4.24 15.12 7.76
CA LYS A 122 4.92 14.00 8.39
C LYS A 122 4.23 13.55 9.66
N ASP A 123 3.84 14.48 10.54
CA ASP A 123 3.15 14.17 11.79
C ASP A 123 1.78 13.51 11.54
N ASN A 124 1.16 13.82 10.40
CA ASN A 124 -0.06 13.18 9.89
C ASN A 124 0.22 11.88 9.10
N GLY A 125 1.41 11.30 9.21
CA GLY A 125 1.74 9.96 8.67
C GLY A 125 1.94 9.87 7.16
N VAL A 126 2.07 11.01 6.45
CA VAL A 126 2.43 11.04 5.02
C VAL A 126 3.86 10.53 4.82
N GLN A 127 4.03 9.58 3.89
CA GLN A 127 5.34 8.95 3.63
C GLN A 127 6.18 9.75 2.64
N GLY A 128 5.54 10.47 1.73
CA GLY A 128 6.21 11.32 0.76
C GLY A 128 5.28 12.30 0.09
N ILE A 129 5.89 13.30 -0.52
CA ILE A 129 5.21 14.36 -1.25
C ILE A 129 5.53 14.27 -2.73
N ILE A 130 4.58 14.62 -3.58
CA ILE A 130 4.75 14.81 -5.01
C ILE A 130 4.71 16.30 -5.30
N LEU A 131 5.82 16.89 -5.74
CA LEU A 131 5.89 18.32 -6.07
C LEU A 131 5.47 18.52 -7.52
N SER A 132 4.35 19.20 -7.75
CA SER A 132 3.76 19.35 -9.10
C SER A 132 3.60 20.78 -9.60
N TRP A 133 3.85 21.81 -8.79
CA TRP A 133 3.63 23.22 -9.17
C TRP A 133 4.55 23.77 -10.27
N PHE A 134 5.60 23.04 -10.65
CA PHE A 134 6.48 23.41 -11.77
C PHE A 134 6.41 22.41 -12.92
N SER A 135 5.47 21.45 -12.88
CA SER A 135 5.32 20.40 -13.89
C SER A 135 5.07 20.92 -15.31
N PHE A 136 4.53 22.14 -15.44
CA PHE A 136 4.28 22.83 -16.71
C PHE A 136 5.50 23.61 -17.24
N LEU A 137 6.58 23.72 -16.46
CA LEU A 137 7.79 24.40 -16.88
C LEU A 137 8.68 23.47 -17.71
N ASP A 138 9.50 24.07 -18.57
CA ASP A 138 10.49 23.36 -19.38
C ASP A 138 11.53 22.69 -18.47
N ALA A 139 11.46 21.36 -18.36
CA ALA A 139 12.33 20.54 -17.52
C ALA A 139 13.83 20.71 -17.83
N TYR A 140 14.17 21.04 -19.09
CA TYR A 140 15.56 21.14 -19.57
C TYR A 140 16.20 22.50 -19.27
N SER A 141 15.37 23.50 -18.96
CA SER A 141 15.77 24.87 -18.67
C SER A 141 15.64 25.22 -17.19
N PHE A 142 14.54 24.77 -16.56
CA PHE A 142 14.15 25.14 -15.19
C PHE A 142 15.10 24.63 -14.10
N LEU A 143 15.57 23.39 -14.21
CA LEU A 143 16.27 22.71 -13.11
C LEU A 143 17.65 23.27 -12.75
N ASN A 144 18.22 24.07 -13.66
CA ASN A 144 19.49 24.78 -13.43
C ASN A 144 19.30 26.22 -12.96
N GLN A 145 18.07 26.77 -13.04
CA GLN A 145 17.81 28.18 -12.79
C GLN A 145 17.02 28.44 -11.50
N SER A 146 16.08 27.56 -11.13
CA SER A 146 15.26 27.76 -9.91
C SER A 146 15.90 27.09 -8.69
N THR A 147 16.09 27.86 -7.62
CA THR A 147 16.53 27.34 -6.31
C THR A 147 15.38 26.91 -5.42
N ASP A 148 14.13 27.18 -5.78
CA ASP A 148 13.01 27.08 -4.84
C ASP A 148 12.58 25.64 -4.59
N TYR A 149 12.53 24.80 -5.63
CA TYR A 149 12.31 23.37 -5.44
C TYR A 149 13.45 22.74 -4.60
N LEU A 150 14.69 23.21 -4.75
CA LEU A 150 15.83 22.69 -3.98
C LEU A 150 15.72 23.00 -2.50
N LYS A 151 15.18 24.18 -2.14
CA LYS A 151 14.89 24.53 -0.75
C LYS A 151 13.88 23.55 -0.15
N VAL A 152 12.83 23.21 -0.90
CA VAL A 152 11.81 22.25 -0.46
C VAL A 152 12.39 20.84 -0.34
N VAL A 153 13.12 20.35 -1.34
CA VAL A 153 13.77 19.04 -1.32
C VAL A 153 14.72 18.92 -0.13
N LYS A 154 15.55 19.95 0.11
CA LYS A 154 16.45 19.98 1.26
C LYS A 154 15.69 19.96 2.58
N ALA A 155 14.66 20.80 2.73
CA ALA A 155 13.86 20.86 3.94
C ALA A 155 13.12 19.53 4.21
N ALA A 156 12.57 18.89 3.18
CA ALA A 156 11.92 17.59 3.28
C ALA A 156 12.92 16.49 3.69
N ASN A 157 14.11 16.46 3.09
CA ASN A 157 15.15 15.52 3.44
C ASN A 157 15.65 15.68 4.89
N GLU A 158 15.80 16.92 5.38
CA GLU A 158 16.11 17.19 6.80
C GLU A 158 15.02 16.66 7.75
N LEU A 159 13.78 16.56 7.26
CA LEU A 159 12.64 16.02 8.00
C LEU A 159 12.41 14.53 7.72
N ASN A 160 13.24 13.84 6.93
CA ASN A 160 13.00 12.46 6.47
C ASN A 160 11.66 12.27 5.72
N VAL A 161 11.22 13.28 4.98
CA VAL A 161 10.08 13.18 4.06
C VAL A 161 10.61 12.99 2.65
N SER A 162 10.23 11.89 2.00
CA SER A 162 10.68 11.60 0.64
C SER A 162 9.95 12.49 -0.38
N VAL A 163 10.68 12.95 -1.39
CA VAL A 163 10.15 13.85 -2.42
C VAL A 163 10.16 13.18 -3.78
N ILE A 164 8.99 13.09 -4.40
CA ILE A 164 8.80 12.74 -5.81
C ILE A 164 8.65 14.03 -6.62
N ILE A 165 9.37 14.13 -7.72
CA ILE A 165 9.37 15.31 -8.58
C ILE A 165 8.55 15.04 -9.85
N ASP A 166 7.59 15.91 -10.15
CA ASP A 166 6.87 15.88 -11.41
C ASP A 166 7.69 16.47 -12.55
N LEU A 167 7.67 15.80 -13.70
CA LEU A 167 8.30 16.28 -14.91
C LEU A 167 7.47 15.94 -16.14
N ASN A 168 7.43 16.88 -17.09
CA ASN A 168 7.00 16.63 -18.44
C ASN A 168 8.23 16.61 -19.36
N PRO A 169 8.56 15.46 -20.00
CA PRO A 169 9.71 15.36 -20.89
C PRO A 169 9.44 15.90 -22.31
N LEU A 170 8.18 16.07 -22.70
CA LEU A 170 7.75 16.06 -24.10
C LEU A 170 8.19 17.27 -24.92
N SER A 171 8.34 18.45 -24.32
CA SER A 171 8.57 19.68 -25.07
C SER A 171 9.64 20.57 -24.41
N SER A 172 10.31 21.36 -25.25
CA SER A 172 11.28 22.37 -24.82
C SER A 172 11.51 23.36 -25.95
N THR A 173 11.79 24.62 -25.65
CA THR A 173 12.21 25.62 -26.66
C THR A 173 13.72 25.83 -26.69
N LYS A 174 14.45 25.19 -25.77
CA LYS A 174 15.88 25.39 -25.53
C LYS A 174 16.75 25.23 -26.78
N TRP A 175 16.46 24.22 -27.60
CA TRP A 175 17.25 23.90 -28.81
C TRP A 175 16.49 24.20 -30.10
N PHE A 176 15.29 24.79 -30.00
CA PHE A 176 14.37 24.84 -31.13
C PHE A 176 14.88 25.73 -32.26
N ARG A 177 15.48 26.88 -31.92
CA ARG A 177 16.03 27.81 -32.93
C ARG A 177 17.18 27.19 -33.72
N ASP A 178 18.07 26.46 -33.05
CA ASP A 178 19.21 25.80 -33.69
C ASP A 178 18.71 24.64 -34.58
N SER A 179 17.74 23.86 -34.08
CA SER A 179 17.07 22.84 -34.89
C SER A 179 16.36 23.43 -36.11
N GLU A 180 15.59 24.51 -35.94
CA GLU A 180 14.90 25.20 -37.03
C GLU A 180 15.89 25.73 -38.08
N GLY A 181 17.06 26.20 -37.64
CA GLY A 181 18.18 26.61 -38.49
C GLY A 181 18.98 25.48 -39.13
N LYS A 182 18.64 24.21 -38.87
CA LYS A 182 19.35 23.01 -39.32
C LYS A 182 20.81 22.95 -38.86
N ASP A 183 21.06 23.31 -37.60
CA ASP A 183 22.35 23.05 -36.95
C ASP A 183 22.62 21.54 -36.91
N ASP A 184 23.83 21.10 -37.31
CA ASP A 184 24.18 19.68 -37.48
C ASP A 184 23.88 18.84 -36.22
N PHE A 185 24.06 19.41 -35.02
CA PHE A 185 23.83 18.69 -33.77
C PHE A 185 22.35 18.69 -33.37
N TYR A 186 21.65 19.81 -33.59
CA TYR A 186 20.27 20.01 -33.13
C TYR A 186 19.18 19.69 -34.17
N THR A 187 19.55 19.42 -35.43
CA THR A 187 18.61 19.27 -36.56
C THR A 187 17.47 18.28 -36.28
N ASP A 188 17.76 17.18 -35.59
CA ASP A 188 16.80 16.09 -35.31
C ASP A 188 16.35 16.02 -33.84
N TYR A 189 16.56 17.07 -33.05
CA TYR A 189 16.05 17.14 -31.68
C TYR A 189 14.53 17.26 -31.62
N TYR A 190 13.89 17.76 -32.68
CA TYR A 190 12.45 17.92 -32.81
C TYR A 190 11.93 17.13 -34.00
N ILE A 191 10.62 16.89 -34.01
CA ILE A 191 9.96 16.14 -35.08
C ILE A 191 9.59 17.11 -36.20
N TRP A 192 10.31 17.03 -37.32
CA TRP A 192 10.10 17.83 -38.53
C TRP A 192 9.58 16.98 -39.68
N GLN A 193 8.66 17.50 -40.47
CA GLN A 193 8.14 16.87 -41.68
C GLN A 193 7.89 17.90 -42.78
N LYS A 194 8.13 17.51 -44.03
CA LYS A 194 7.81 18.36 -45.18
C LYS A 194 6.29 18.47 -45.36
N PRO A 195 5.78 19.58 -45.91
CA PRO A 195 4.39 19.65 -46.35
C PRO A 195 4.07 18.51 -47.31
N LYS A 196 2.91 17.87 -47.17
CA LYS A 196 2.47 16.84 -48.15
C LYS A 196 2.03 17.44 -49.48
N GLY A 197 1.73 18.73 -49.48
CA GLY A 197 1.21 19.46 -50.61
C GLY A 197 0.93 20.91 -50.26
N VAL A 198 0.22 21.57 -51.16
CA VAL A 198 -0.27 22.94 -51.00
C VAL A 198 -1.77 22.88 -51.28
N ASN A 199 -2.57 23.47 -50.41
CA ASN A 199 -4.02 23.45 -50.54
C ASN A 199 -4.50 24.42 -51.65
N ALA A 200 -5.81 24.43 -51.90
CA ALA A 200 -6.42 25.30 -52.91
C ALA A 200 -6.19 26.81 -52.67
N THR A 201 -5.87 27.23 -51.44
CA THR A 201 -5.57 28.62 -51.09
C THR A 201 -4.10 28.99 -51.24
N GLY A 202 -3.24 28.05 -51.65
CA GLY A 202 -1.80 28.27 -51.78
C GLY A 202 -1.02 28.08 -50.47
N SER A 203 -1.64 27.58 -49.41
CA SER A 203 -1.01 27.35 -48.10
C SER A 203 -0.43 25.92 -47.99
N PRO A 204 0.74 25.73 -47.36
CA PRO A 204 1.29 24.40 -47.11
C PRO A 204 0.31 23.52 -46.30
N GLU A 205 0.18 22.26 -46.70
CA GLU A 205 -0.65 21.29 -45.99
C GLU A 205 0.17 20.45 -45.01
N PRO A 206 -0.35 20.21 -43.79
CA PRO A 206 0.32 19.37 -42.80
C PRO A 206 0.49 17.94 -43.34
N PRO A 207 1.52 17.21 -42.88
CA PRO A 207 1.88 15.90 -43.42
C PRO A 207 0.79 14.84 -43.24
N ASN A 208 -0.05 14.96 -42.21
CA ASN A 208 -1.12 14.02 -41.90
C ASN A 208 -2.27 14.71 -41.13
N ASN A 209 -3.27 13.92 -40.74
CA ASN A 209 -4.50 14.37 -40.07
C ASN A 209 -4.41 14.44 -38.52
N TRP A 210 -3.22 14.45 -37.92
CA TRP A 210 -3.10 14.41 -36.46
C TRP A 210 -3.64 15.69 -35.79
N ILE A 211 -4.64 15.52 -34.93
CA ILE A 211 -5.31 16.58 -34.17
C ILE A 211 -4.88 16.50 -32.70
N SER A 212 -4.66 17.66 -32.07
CA SER A 212 -4.31 17.76 -30.65
C SER A 212 -5.56 17.83 -29.76
N LYS A 213 -5.39 17.65 -28.44
CA LYS A 213 -6.50 17.70 -27.47
C LYS A 213 -7.20 19.07 -27.43
N GLU A 214 -6.54 20.12 -27.91
CA GLU A 214 -7.10 21.46 -28.10
C GLU A 214 -7.88 21.62 -29.43
N ASN A 215 -8.21 20.51 -30.10
CA ASN A 215 -9.00 20.45 -31.35
C ASN A 215 -8.40 21.31 -32.49
N ARG A 216 -7.09 21.18 -32.69
CA ARG A 216 -6.33 21.85 -33.76
C ARG A 216 -5.31 20.91 -34.36
N SER A 217 -4.76 21.27 -35.53
CA SER A 217 -3.62 20.55 -36.11
C SER A 217 -2.48 20.44 -35.10
N SER A 218 -1.93 19.24 -34.95
CA SER A 218 -0.73 19.03 -34.14
C SER A 218 0.54 19.49 -34.84
N TRP A 219 0.44 19.96 -36.08
CA TRP A 219 1.56 20.45 -36.89
C TRP A 219 1.51 21.96 -37.05
N VAL A 220 2.65 22.61 -36.89
CA VAL A 220 2.84 24.05 -37.11
C VAL A 220 3.91 24.25 -38.17
N TYR A 221 3.63 25.10 -39.16
CA TYR A 221 4.56 25.37 -40.25
C TYR A 221 5.65 26.37 -39.81
N SER A 222 6.91 26.05 -40.09
CA SER A 222 8.02 26.98 -39.92
C SER A 222 8.32 27.70 -41.24
N GLU A 223 8.22 29.02 -41.21
CA GLU A 223 8.63 29.86 -42.33
C GLU A 223 10.14 29.90 -42.55
N VAL A 224 10.93 29.53 -41.53
CA VAL A 224 12.40 29.50 -41.60
C VAL A 224 12.85 28.19 -42.24
N ARG A 225 12.37 27.06 -41.73
CA ARG A 225 12.79 25.72 -42.17
C ARG A 225 12.03 25.20 -43.39
N LYS A 226 10.89 25.83 -43.73
CA LYS A 226 9.94 25.43 -44.79
C LYS A 226 9.42 23.99 -44.60
N GLU A 227 9.28 23.60 -43.35
CA GLU A 227 8.81 22.29 -42.88
C GLU A 227 7.82 22.51 -41.73
N PHE A 228 6.97 21.52 -41.47
CA PHE A 228 6.13 21.47 -40.28
C PHE A 228 6.88 20.84 -39.11
N TYR A 229 6.71 21.38 -37.90
CA TYR A 229 7.12 20.71 -36.67
C TYR A 229 5.90 20.23 -35.87
N TYR A 230 6.06 19.10 -35.18
CA TYR A 230 5.03 18.55 -34.29
C TYR A 230 4.98 19.33 -32.98
N ALA A 231 3.81 19.86 -32.63
CA ALA A 231 3.56 20.69 -31.46
C ALA A 231 2.11 20.55 -30.96
N PRO A 232 1.69 19.33 -30.52
CA PRO A 232 0.32 19.08 -30.11
C PRO A 232 -0.11 19.99 -28.94
N GLN A 233 0.78 20.30 -28.00
CA GLN A 233 0.49 21.13 -26.82
C GLN A 233 0.95 22.59 -26.98
N SER A 234 0.94 23.13 -28.20
CA SER A 234 1.45 24.49 -28.49
C SER A 234 2.94 24.74 -28.19
N ALA A 235 3.70 23.68 -27.93
CA ALA A 235 5.15 23.73 -27.75
C ALA A 235 5.81 22.66 -28.63
N PRO A 236 7.00 22.92 -29.21
CA PRO A 236 7.70 21.95 -30.04
C PRO A 236 8.00 20.67 -29.26
N HIS A 237 7.53 19.54 -29.79
CA HIS A 237 7.71 18.23 -29.19
C HIS A 237 9.08 17.64 -29.55
N LEU A 238 9.76 17.11 -28.55
CA LEU A 238 11.09 16.53 -28.67
C LEU A 238 11.05 15.12 -29.26
N ASN A 239 11.97 14.85 -30.18
CA ASN A 239 12.06 13.57 -30.84
C ASN A 239 12.73 12.51 -29.93
N PHE A 240 11.93 11.78 -29.15
CA PHE A 240 12.42 10.70 -28.28
C PHE A 240 12.87 9.42 -29.02
N ARG A 241 12.90 9.43 -30.36
CA ARG A 241 13.65 8.42 -31.13
C ARG A 241 15.11 8.80 -31.33
N ASN A 242 15.47 10.06 -31.04
CA ASN A 242 16.85 10.53 -31.06
C ASN A 242 17.55 10.18 -29.74
N PRO A 243 18.63 9.37 -29.75
CA PRO A 243 19.34 8.99 -28.53
C PRO A 243 19.97 10.18 -27.78
N ASN A 244 20.28 11.27 -28.47
CA ASN A 244 20.77 12.48 -27.82
C ASN A 244 19.69 13.13 -26.96
N VAL A 245 18.43 13.17 -27.43
CA VAL A 245 17.28 13.68 -26.65
C VAL A 245 17.03 12.80 -25.43
N ILE A 246 17.05 11.47 -25.58
CA ILE A 246 16.93 10.53 -24.46
C ILE A 246 18.03 10.79 -23.42
N ARG A 247 19.28 11.03 -23.88
CA ARG A 247 20.41 11.34 -23.00
C ARG A 247 20.23 12.67 -22.26
N GLU A 248 19.77 13.72 -22.94
CA GLU A 248 19.50 15.01 -22.28
C GLU A 248 18.46 14.88 -21.17
N PHE A 249 17.36 14.17 -21.42
CA PHE A 249 16.37 13.95 -20.37
C PHE A 249 16.90 13.03 -19.26
N THR A 250 17.71 12.02 -19.60
CA THR A 250 18.37 11.18 -18.58
C THR A 250 19.25 12.02 -17.65
N ASN A 251 19.97 13.02 -18.17
CA ASN A 251 20.78 13.93 -17.37
C ASN A 251 19.91 14.77 -16.40
N VAL A 252 18.72 15.19 -16.86
CA VAL A 252 17.73 15.87 -16.00
C VAL A 252 17.31 14.98 -14.84
N LEU A 253 16.97 13.71 -15.10
CA LEU A 253 16.58 12.75 -14.06
C LEU A 253 17.71 12.52 -13.05
N VAL A 254 18.93 12.26 -13.54
CA VAL A 254 20.11 12.06 -12.69
C VAL A 254 20.38 13.29 -11.83
N GLY A 255 20.34 14.49 -12.43
CA GLY A 255 20.56 15.74 -11.71
C GLY A 255 19.56 15.99 -10.58
N LEU A 256 18.32 15.54 -10.71
CA LEU A 256 17.31 15.63 -9.64
C LEU A 256 17.57 14.65 -8.50
N ILE A 257 17.91 13.40 -8.85
CA ILE A 257 18.27 12.38 -7.86
C ILE A 257 19.53 12.80 -7.09
N ASP A 258 20.55 13.29 -7.77
CA ASP A 258 21.79 13.80 -7.15
C ASP A 258 21.52 15.00 -6.23
N LYS A 259 20.47 15.78 -6.50
CA LYS A 259 20.02 16.91 -5.66
C LYS A 259 19.08 16.47 -4.52
N GLY A 260 18.84 15.17 -4.35
CA GLY A 260 18.12 14.60 -3.21
C GLY A 260 16.65 14.27 -3.46
N ALA A 261 16.17 14.30 -4.70
CA ALA A 261 14.87 13.71 -5.03
C ALA A 261 14.89 12.19 -4.78
N ARG A 262 13.77 11.65 -4.28
CA ARG A 262 13.61 10.22 -3.93
C ARG A 262 12.61 9.52 -4.84
N GLY A 263 12.21 10.13 -5.95
CA GLY A 263 11.36 9.54 -6.99
C GLY A 263 11.03 10.53 -8.10
N ILE A 264 10.50 10.00 -9.19
CA ILE A 264 10.08 10.80 -10.36
C ILE A 264 8.67 10.39 -10.77
N ARG A 265 7.82 11.37 -11.06
CA ARG A 265 6.52 11.17 -11.71
C ARG A 265 6.56 11.81 -13.10
N LEU A 266 6.40 10.98 -14.13
CA LEU A 266 6.39 11.44 -15.51
C LEU A 266 4.98 11.79 -15.97
N HIS A 267 4.85 12.95 -16.58
CA HIS A 267 3.67 13.34 -17.36
C HIS A 267 3.89 13.02 -18.83
N GLY A 268 2.80 12.86 -19.55
CA GLY A 268 2.78 12.71 -20.99
C GLY A 268 3.35 11.40 -21.51
N ALA A 269 3.55 10.39 -20.65
CA ALA A 269 4.21 9.14 -21.04
C ALA A 269 3.51 8.41 -22.20
N PRO A 270 2.17 8.34 -22.30
CA PRO A 270 1.49 7.80 -23.48
C PRO A 270 1.82 8.51 -24.80
N TYR A 271 2.23 9.78 -24.74
CA TYR A 271 2.49 10.66 -25.89
C TYR A 271 3.99 10.83 -26.21
N LEU A 272 4.84 9.96 -25.64
CA LEU A 272 6.28 10.09 -25.73
C LEU A 272 6.81 9.91 -27.15
N LEU A 273 6.17 9.01 -27.91
CA LEU A 273 6.55 8.67 -29.28
C LEU A 273 5.39 8.91 -30.24
N VAL A 274 5.74 9.09 -31.51
CA VAL A 274 4.81 9.10 -32.63
C VAL A 274 5.21 8.05 -33.68
N ASP A 275 4.28 7.70 -34.56
CA ASP A 275 4.46 6.75 -35.66
C ASP A 275 5.58 7.20 -36.61
N LEU A 276 6.48 6.26 -36.93
CA LEU A 276 7.66 6.50 -37.77
C LEU A 276 7.33 6.85 -39.21
N ASN A 277 6.17 6.39 -39.70
CA ASN A 277 5.76 6.59 -41.08
C ASN A 277 4.87 7.83 -41.22
N PHE A 278 4.57 8.51 -40.10
CA PHE A 278 3.69 9.67 -40.05
C PHE A 278 2.33 9.40 -40.71
N ALA A 279 1.84 8.17 -40.62
CA ALA A 279 0.57 7.77 -41.22
C ALA A 279 -0.62 8.51 -40.59
N ASP A 280 -1.67 8.72 -41.38
CA ASP A 280 -2.94 9.24 -40.89
C ASP A 280 -3.52 8.35 -39.78
N GLU A 281 -4.18 8.98 -38.82
CA GLU A 281 -5.01 8.31 -37.81
C GLU A 281 -6.27 7.74 -38.45
N ALA A 282 -6.70 6.59 -37.94
CA ALA A 282 -7.98 6.00 -38.32
C ALA A 282 -9.15 6.80 -37.73
N ILE A 283 -10.23 6.89 -38.49
CA ILE A 283 -11.47 7.54 -38.09
C ILE A 283 -12.32 6.55 -37.28
N ILE A 284 -12.74 6.95 -36.08
CA ILE A 284 -13.71 6.21 -35.28
C ILE A 284 -15.11 6.85 -35.32
N ALA A 285 -15.19 8.15 -35.63
CA ALA A 285 -16.41 8.93 -35.81
C ALA A 285 -17.55 8.64 -34.79
N PRO A 286 -17.30 8.70 -33.47
CA PRO A 286 -18.36 8.61 -32.48
C PRO A 286 -19.37 9.75 -32.65
N GLU A 287 -20.62 9.49 -32.25
CA GLU A 287 -21.69 10.49 -32.29
C GLU A 287 -21.28 11.75 -31.52
N GLY A 288 -21.48 12.92 -32.13
CA GLY A 288 -21.14 14.21 -31.54
C GLY A 288 -19.70 14.70 -31.75
N PHE A 289 -18.87 13.96 -32.50
CA PHE A 289 -17.51 14.40 -32.86
C PHE A 289 -17.37 14.69 -34.35
N TYR A 290 -16.64 15.75 -34.68
CA TYR A 290 -16.34 16.18 -36.04
C TYR A 290 -14.87 15.95 -36.39
N HIS A 291 -14.54 15.91 -37.69
CA HIS A 291 -13.17 15.69 -38.19
C HIS A 291 -12.11 16.70 -37.73
N THR A 292 -12.52 17.84 -37.16
CA THR A 292 -11.64 18.85 -36.55
C THR A 292 -11.34 18.58 -35.07
N GLU A 293 -11.97 17.57 -34.48
CA GLU A 293 -11.93 17.30 -33.05
C GLU A 293 -11.14 16.05 -32.73
N TYR A 294 -10.47 16.08 -31.58
CA TYR A 294 -9.62 15.00 -31.10
C TYR A 294 -10.36 13.67 -31.06
N GLY A 295 -11.55 13.63 -30.44
CA GLY A 295 -12.31 12.39 -30.25
C GLY A 295 -12.84 11.72 -31.53
N PHE A 296 -12.66 12.34 -32.70
CA PHE A 296 -13.03 11.74 -33.98
C PHE A 296 -12.07 10.63 -34.45
N TYR A 297 -10.83 10.65 -33.94
CA TYR A 297 -9.73 9.78 -34.36
C TYR A 297 -9.34 8.76 -33.29
N SER A 298 -8.71 7.67 -33.72
CA SER A 298 -8.31 6.55 -32.84
C SER A 298 -7.07 6.79 -31.98
N HIS A 299 -6.20 7.72 -32.38
CA HIS A 299 -4.91 8.04 -31.72
C HIS A 299 -3.92 6.88 -31.57
N THR A 300 -3.94 5.92 -32.49
CA THR A 300 -3.03 4.76 -32.46
C THR A 300 -1.62 5.07 -32.98
N LYS A 301 -1.44 6.23 -33.61
CA LYS A 301 -0.18 6.72 -34.19
C LYS A 301 0.51 7.74 -33.30
N THR A 302 -0.19 8.29 -32.32
CA THR A 302 0.31 9.35 -31.42
C THR A 302 0.21 9.01 -29.94
N GLU A 303 -0.48 7.92 -29.57
CA GLU A 303 -0.59 7.44 -28.20
C GLU A 303 -0.18 5.97 -28.04
N ASN A 304 0.39 5.64 -26.89
CA ASN A 304 0.56 4.27 -26.40
C ASN A 304 1.35 3.36 -27.37
N LEU A 305 2.36 3.93 -28.04
CA LEU A 305 3.26 3.16 -28.91
C LEU A 305 4.07 2.13 -28.09
N HIS A 306 4.19 0.91 -28.60
CA HIS A 306 4.86 -0.20 -27.91
C HIS A 306 6.34 0.04 -27.61
N GLU A 307 7.02 0.91 -28.36
CA GLU A 307 8.44 1.21 -28.16
C GLU A 307 8.72 2.14 -26.97
N ILE A 308 7.67 2.63 -26.29
CA ILE A 308 7.80 3.48 -25.09
C ILE A 308 8.45 2.71 -23.94
N GLY A 309 8.09 1.43 -23.76
CA GLY A 309 8.53 0.59 -22.65
C GLY A 309 10.06 0.56 -22.46
N PRO A 310 10.86 0.25 -23.49
CA PRO A 310 12.31 0.28 -23.40
C PRO A 310 12.91 1.62 -22.93
N ILE A 311 12.36 2.76 -23.37
CA ILE A 311 12.86 4.10 -22.99
C ILE A 311 12.58 4.36 -21.51
N ILE A 312 11.35 4.13 -21.07
CA ILE A 312 10.97 4.32 -19.66
C ILE A 312 11.74 3.35 -18.75
N LYS A 313 11.96 2.10 -19.21
CA LYS A 313 12.80 1.14 -18.47
C LYS A 313 14.22 1.65 -18.31
N GLN A 314 14.82 2.20 -19.37
CA GLN A 314 16.15 2.80 -19.28
C GLN A 314 16.22 3.89 -18.20
N TRP A 315 15.23 4.80 -18.16
CA TRP A 315 15.16 5.83 -17.13
C TRP A 315 14.98 5.26 -15.73
N ARG A 316 14.10 4.28 -15.57
CA ARG A 316 13.90 3.59 -14.29
C ARG A 316 15.17 2.92 -13.80
N ASP A 317 15.87 2.21 -14.68
CA ASP A 317 17.09 1.48 -14.32
C ASP A 317 18.20 2.47 -13.90
N VAL A 318 18.31 3.62 -14.58
CA VAL A 318 19.23 4.69 -14.16
C VAL A 318 18.89 5.22 -12.77
N ILE A 319 17.62 5.53 -12.52
CA ILE A 319 17.15 6.03 -11.21
C ILE A 319 17.40 4.99 -10.11
N ARG A 320 17.02 3.73 -10.35
CA ARG A 320 17.16 2.64 -9.38
C ARG A 320 18.62 2.31 -9.10
N ASN A 321 19.49 2.28 -10.12
CA ASN A 321 20.92 2.04 -9.91
C ASN A 321 21.56 3.16 -9.07
N LYS A 322 21.17 4.42 -9.29
CA LYS A 322 21.64 5.56 -8.50
C LYS A 322 21.15 5.56 -7.05
N THR A 323 19.99 4.98 -6.80
CA THR A 323 19.32 5.04 -5.48
C THR A 323 19.30 3.71 -4.74
N GLU A 324 20.00 2.68 -5.25
CA GLU A 324 19.98 1.31 -4.73
C GLU A 324 18.54 0.76 -4.61
N ASN A 325 17.74 0.98 -5.65
CA ASN A 325 16.30 0.70 -5.70
C ASN A 325 15.46 1.52 -4.69
N GLY A 326 15.96 2.68 -4.25
CA GLY A 326 15.31 3.55 -3.26
C GLY A 326 14.39 4.63 -3.83
N ALA A 327 14.16 4.67 -5.13
CA ALA A 327 13.31 5.67 -5.77
C ALA A 327 12.38 5.09 -6.84
N PRO A 328 11.07 5.40 -6.81
CA PRO A 328 10.13 4.93 -7.80
C PRO A 328 10.15 5.81 -9.06
N LEU A 329 9.79 5.21 -10.19
CA LEU A 329 9.34 5.88 -11.40
C LEU A 329 7.84 5.60 -11.59
N ILE A 330 7.03 6.64 -11.41
CA ILE A 330 5.57 6.58 -11.55
C ILE A 330 5.09 7.45 -12.71
N LEU A 331 3.85 7.26 -13.13
CA LEU A 331 3.22 8.05 -14.19
C LEU A 331 2.10 8.91 -13.61
N ALA A 332 1.91 10.10 -14.18
CA ALA A 332 0.82 10.99 -13.81
C ALA A 332 -0.50 10.59 -14.45
N GLU A 333 -0.48 9.96 -15.63
CA GLU A 333 -1.69 9.56 -16.37
C GLU A 333 -2.38 8.31 -15.80
N ASP A 334 -3.67 8.17 -16.11
CA ASP A 334 -4.37 6.90 -15.91
C ASP A 334 -4.01 5.93 -17.03
N LEU A 335 -3.57 4.73 -16.64
CA LEU A 335 -3.24 3.67 -17.58
C LEU A 335 -4.51 2.90 -17.96
N ASN A 336 -4.96 3.08 -19.19
CA ASN A 336 -6.06 2.31 -19.78
C ASN A 336 -5.55 1.04 -20.49
N THR A 337 -4.27 1.01 -20.85
CA THR A 337 -3.58 -0.15 -21.41
C THR A 337 -2.19 -0.24 -20.78
N LEU A 338 -1.72 -1.47 -20.51
CA LEU A 338 -0.40 -1.69 -19.90
C LEU A 338 0.68 -2.10 -20.90
N GLU A 339 0.30 -2.66 -22.03
CA GLU A 339 1.23 -3.20 -23.03
C GLU A 339 2.38 -2.24 -23.42
N PRO A 340 2.14 -0.92 -23.65
CA PRO A 340 3.22 0.01 -23.98
C PRO A 340 4.26 0.19 -22.87
N PHE A 341 3.89 -0.15 -21.63
CA PHE A 341 4.70 0.02 -20.42
C PHE A 341 5.24 -1.31 -19.89
N LYS A 342 5.15 -2.39 -20.69
CA LYS A 342 5.73 -3.68 -20.37
C LYS A 342 7.05 -3.89 -21.10
N VAL A 343 8.00 -4.53 -20.42
CA VAL A 343 9.22 -5.04 -21.05
C VAL A 343 9.40 -6.48 -20.58
N ASN A 344 9.56 -7.41 -21.53
CA ASN A 344 9.61 -8.86 -21.25
C ASN A 344 8.39 -9.36 -20.46
N GLY A 345 7.21 -8.78 -20.71
CA GLY A 345 5.95 -9.14 -20.04
C GLY A 345 5.77 -8.54 -18.65
N SER A 346 6.78 -7.87 -18.07
CA SER A 346 6.67 -7.22 -16.77
C SER A 346 6.38 -5.73 -16.90
N LEU A 347 5.41 -5.24 -16.13
CA LEU A 347 5.15 -3.81 -16.01
C LEU A 347 6.36 -3.10 -15.42
N ILE A 348 6.75 -1.98 -16.03
CA ILE A 348 7.92 -1.24 -15.57
C ILE A 348 7.60 -0.09 -14.60
N ILE A 349 6.33 0.26 -14.44
CA ILE A 349 5.88 1.37 -13.59
C ILE A 349 5.63 0.89 -12.16
N ASP A 350 6.16 1.62 -11.17
CA ASP A 350 6.13 1.20 -9.75
C ASP A 350 4.74 1.29 -9.10
N LEU A 351 4.01 2.36 -9.37
CA LEU A 351 2.65 2.58 -8.85
C LEU A 351 1.73 2.94 -10.03
N PRO A 352 1.24 1.95 -10.80
CA PRO A 352 0.34 2.23 -11.89
C PRO A 352 -0.97 2.83 -11.35
N ARG A 353 -1.48 3.84 -12.07
CA ARG A 353 -2.70 4.55 -11.70
C ARG A 353 -3.81 4.19 -12.67
N HIS A 354 -5.00 3.90 -12.13
CA HIS A 354 -6.23 3.75 -12.92
C HIS A 354 -7.41 4.24 -12.12
N SER A 355 -7.76 5.50 -12.31
CA SER A 355 -8.70 6.24 -11.45
C SER A 355 -10.13 6.23 -11.97
N LYS A 356 -10.49 5.37 -12.93
CA LYS A 356 -11.82 5.35 -13.57
C LYS A 356 -12.99 5.27 -12.57
N LEU A 357 -12.82 4.48 -11.50
CA LEU A 357 -13.82 4.37 -10.44
C LEU A 357 -14.04 5.70 -9.71
N PHE A 358 -12.93 6.42 -9.53
CA PHE A 358 -12.75 7.49 -8.57
C PHE A 358 -12.72 8.90 -9.20
N ASN A 359 -12.65 8.98 -10.53
CA ASN A 359 -12.70 10.22 -11.30
C ASN A 359 -13.97 10.33 -12.17
N SER A 360 -14.97 9.49 -11.92
CA SER A 360 -16.25 9.57 -12.65
C SER A 360 -17.28 10.38 -11.87
N SER A 361 -18.09 11.20 -12.55
CA SER A 361 -19.23 11.91 -11.92
C SER A 361 -20.42 10.99 -11.61
N ARG A 362 -20.26 9.66 -11.73
CA ARG A 362 -21.33 8.69 -11.52
C ARG A 362 -21.59 8.55 -10.01
N LYS A 363 -22.87 8.43 -9.66
CA LYS A 363 -23.26 7.98 -8.32
C LYS A 363 -22.66 6.61 -8.06
N LEU A 364 -22.09 6.42 -6.88
CA LEU A 364 -21.51 5.15 -6.48
C LEU A 364 -22.62 4.20 -6.00
N SER A 365 -22.48 2.93 -6.34
CA SER A 365 -23.33 1.84 -5.85
C SER A 365 -22.43 0.67 -5.43
N SER A 366 -22.96 -0.26 -4.65
CA SER A 366 -22.19 -1.45 -4.24
C SER A 366 -21.76 -2.29 -5.45
N SER A 367 -22.63 -2.41 -6.46
CA SER A 367 -22.31 -3.11 -7.70
C SER A 367 -21.23 -2.41 -8.51
N LEU A 368 -21.28 -1.08 -8.61
CA LEU A 368 -20.29 -0.30 -9.33
C LEU A 368 -18.92 -0.37 -8.64
N LEU A 369 -18.86 -0.16 -7.32
CA LEU A 369 -17.63 -0.28 -6.52
C LEU A 369 -17.00 -1.67 -6.68
N HIS A 370 -17.80 -2.73 -6.59
CA HIS A 370 -17.31 -4.09 -6.75
C HIS A 370 -16.74 -4.36 -8.15
N ASN A 371 -17.48 -3.98 -9.19
CA ASN A 371 -17.10 -4.26 -10.58
C ASN A 371 -15.91 -3.42 -11.04
N ASP A 372 -15.88 -2.13 -10.70
CA ASP A 372 -14.80 -1.23 -11.10
C ASP A 372 -13.51 -1.53 -10.33
N LEU A 373 -13.57 -1.89 -9.05
CA LEU A 373 -12.37 -2.39 -8.35
C LEU A 373 -11.88 -3.71 -8.95
N LYS A 374 -12.79 -4.63 -9.28
CA LYS A 374 -12.42 -5.90 -9.93
C LYS A 374 -11.75 -5.63 -11.28
N SER A 375 -12.34 -4.80 -12.13
CA SER A 375 -11.78 -4.47 -13.45
C SER A 375 -10.43 -3.75 -13.32
N THR A 376 -10.29 -2.85 -12.35
CA THR A 376 -9.03 -2.15 -12.06
C THR A 376 -7.93 -3.13 -11.68
N PHE A 377 -8.16 -4.03 -10.71
CA PHE A 377 -7.15 -5.00 -10.30
C PHE A 377 -6.80 -5.99 -11.41
N THR A 378 -7.76 -6.39 -12.24
CA THR A 378 -7.49 -7.23 -13.42
C THR A 378 -6.64 -6.48 -14.45
N LEU A 379 -7.01 -5.24 -14.77
CA LEU A 379 -6.27 -4.40 -15.72
C LEU A 379 -4.84 -4.16 -15.26
N LEU A 380 -4.67 -3.90 -13.96
CA LEU A 380 -3.37 -3.64 -13.34
C LEU A 380 -2.60 -4.93 -13.02
N GLU A 381 -3.09 -6.10 -13.43
CA GLU A 381 -2.45 -7.41 -13.19
C GLU A 381 -2.10 -7.64 -11.71
N HIS A 382 -2.96 -7.16 -10.82
CA HIS A 382 -2.78 -7.20 -9.36
C HIS A 382 -1.52 -6.50 -8.82
N ASN A 383 -0.87 -5.62 -9.60
CA ASN A 383 0.18 -4.72 -9.11
C ASN A 383 -0.38 -3.76 -8.04
N TRP A 384 0.50 -3.19 -7.22
CA TRP A 384 0.16 -2.26 -6.14
C TRP A 384 -0.13 -0.86 -6.71
N PRO A 385 -1.39 -0.40 -6.77
CA PRO A 385 -1.73 0.81 -7.53
C PRO A 385 -1.57 2.10 -6.73
N LEU A 386 -1.52 3.23 -7.42
CA LEU A 386 -1.77 4.55 -6.84
C LEU A 386 -3.27 4.88 -6.96
N TRP A 387 -3.91 5.22 -5.84
CA TRP A 387 -5.33 5.58 -5.76
C TRP A 387 -5.50 7.07 -5.66
N GLU A 388 -6.04 7.68 -6.71
CA GLU A 388 -6.47 9.07 -6.70
C GLU A 388 -8.00 9.13 -6.71
N GLN A 389 -8.56 10.02 -5.89
CA GLN A 389 -9.99 10.18 -5.75
C GLN A 389 -10.41 11.63 -5.97
N ASN A 390 -11.22 11.86 -7.00
CA ASN A 390 -11.83 13.15 -7.32
C ASN A 390 -13.37 13.08 -7.39
N ASN A 391 -13.97 11.96 -7.00
CA ASN A 391 -15.42 11.76 -7.03
C ASN A 391 -16.06 12.30 -5.74
N ASN A 392 -17.13 13.07 -5.91
CA ASN A 392 -17.85 13.72 -4.81
C ASN A 392 -19.24 13.11 -4.57
N ALA A 393 -19.46 11.86 -5.02
CA ALA A 393 -20.75 11.18 -4.89
C ALA A 393 -21.01 10.62 -3.49
N LEU A 394 -19.96 10.42 -2.69
CA LEU A 394 -20.03 10.12 -1.26
C LEU A 394 -19.22 11.16 -0.47
N PRO A 395 -19.47 11.32 0.83
CA PRO A 395 -18.66 12.17 1.69
C PRO A 395 -17.16 11.88 1.59
N SER A 396 -16.34 12.93 1.64
CA SER A 396 -14.87 12.83 1.46
C SER A 396 -14.24 11.85 2.47
N ASP A 397 -14.66 11.87 3.73
CA ASP A 397 -14.17 10.96 4.76
C ASP A 397 -14.51 9.48 4.48
N VAL A 398 -15.66 9.19 3.89
CA VAL A 398 -16.04 7.85 3.43
C VAL A 398 -15.12 7.38 2.30
N MET A 399 -14.84 8.26 1.34
CA MET A 399 -13.96 7.94 0.22
C MET A 399 -12.50 7.77 0.67
N TYR A 400 -12.02 8.61 1.59
CA TYR A 400 -10.70 8.43 2.20
C TYR A 400 -10.62 7.16 3.04
N THR A 401 -11.69 6.79 3.77
CA THR A 401 -11.76 5.49 4.47
C THR A 401 -11.61 4.32 3.50
N LEU A 402 -12.30 4.38 2.35
CA LEU A 402 -12.20 3.39 1.30
C LEU A 402 -10.76 3.25 0.79
N ILE A 403 -10.17 4.31 0.24
CA ILE A 403 -8.86 4.22 -0.43
C ILE A 403 -7.70 3.99 0.55
N SER A 404 -7.85 4.38 1.82
CA SER A 404 -6.82 4.17 2.85
C SER A 404 -6.55 2.70 3.14
N LEU A 405 -7.57 1.85 3.03
CA LEU A 405 -7.51 0.44 3.41
C LEU A 405 -7.57 -0.54 2.22
N LEU A 406 -7.69 -0.02 0.99
CA LEU A 406 -7.50 -0.78 -0.24
C LEU A 406 -6.02 -1.22 -0.40
N PRO A 407 -5.75 -2.33 -1.10
CA PRO A 407 -4.40 -2.63 -1.61
C PRO A 407 -3.96 -1.53 -2.57
N GLY A 408 -2.79 -0.94 -2.35
CA GLY A 408 -2.32 0.24 -3.08
C GLY A 408 -2.02 1.42 -2.17
N VAL A 409 -1.62 2.53 -2.77
CA VAL A 409 -1.16 3.76 -2.14
C VAL A 409 -2.23 4.84 -2.31
N PRO A 410 -2.82 5.39 -1.23
CA PRO A 410 -3.72 6.53 -1.35
C PRO A 410 -2.92 7.81 -1.68
N LEU A 411 -3.37 8.54 -2.70
CA LEU A 411 -2.90 9.88 -3.04
C LEU A 411 -3.87 10.91 -2.46
N LEU A 412 -3.35 11.78 -1.59
CA LEU A 412 -4.09 12.84 -0.92
C LEU A 412 -3.89 14.18 -1.66
N HIS A 413 -4.92 15.03 -1.71
CA HIS A 413 -4.85 16.36 -2.31
C HIS A 413 -5.07 17.46 -1.28
N ASN A 414 -4.69 18.70 -1.62
CA ASN A 414 -5.15 19.94 -0.95
C ASN A 414 -4.95 19.96 0.58
N ASN A 415 -3.84 19.42 1.09
CA ASN A 415 -3.55 19.29 2.52
C ASN A 415 -4.55 18.42 3.31
N GLU A 416 -5.31 17.55 2.65
CA GLU A 416 -6.12 16.56 3.34
C GLU A 416 -5.23 15.56 4.08
N THR A 417 -5.72 15.14 5.25
CA THR A 417 -5.02 14.23 6.16
C THR A 417 -5.89 13.04 6.44
N LEU A 418 -5.28 11.87 6.54
CA LEU A 418 -5.98 10.67 6.99
C LEU A 418 -6.14 10.69 8.52
N ASP A 419 -7.21 10.06 8.99
CA ASP A 419 -7.40 9.84 10.41
C ASP A 419 -6.26 8.96 10.99
N PRO A 420 -5.68 9.30 12.15
CA PRO A 420 -4.62 8.50 12.77
C PRO A 420 -4.97 7.03 12.97
N GLU A 421 -6.23 6.71 13.25
CA GLU A 421 -6.66 5.32 13.43
C GLU A 421 -6.65 4.57 12.08
N LEU A 422 -7.03 5.23 10.98
CA LEU A 422 -6.92 4.64 9.64
C LEU A 422 -5.45 4.36 9.27
N LEU A 423 -4.53 5.26 9.63
CA LEU A 423 -3.09 5.08 9.41
C LEU A 423 -2.54 3.90 10.23
N LYS A 424 -2.97 3.78 11.49
CA LYS A 424 -2.63 2.64 12.36
C LYS A 424 -3.15 1.32 11.79
N ILE A 425 -4.42 1.26 11.37
CA ILE A 425 -4.99 0.08 10.71
C ILE A 425 -4.24 -0.24 9.43
N ARG A 426 -3.91 0.77 8.63
CA ARG A 426 -3.16 0.60 7.38
C ARG A 426 -1.77 0.01 7.61
N SER A 427 -1.10 0.35 8.70
CA SER A 427 0.22 -0.22 9.03
C SER A 427 0.18 -1.70 9.40
N SER A 428 -1.01 -2.28 9.63
CA SER A 428 -1.16 -3.68 10.03
C SER A 428 -0.74 -4.67 8.92
N PRO A 429 -0.25 -5.87 9.28
CA PRO A 429 0.08 -6.91 8.30
C PRO A 429 -1.10 -7.31 7.40
N SER A 430 -2.32 -7.26 7.94
CA SER A 430 -3.55 -7.58 7.20
C SER A 430 -3.82 -6.58 6.07
N VAL A 431 -3.50 -5.30 6.24
CA VAL A 431 -3.67 -4.27 5.20
C VAL A 431 -2.44 -4.15 4.28
N GLN A 432 -1.23 -4.43 4.77
CA GLN A 432 -0.01 -4.35 3.94
C GLN A 432 0.22 -5.59 3.07
N TYR A 433 -0.12 -6.77 3.58
CA TYR A 433 0.22 -8.07 2.95
C TYR A 433 -0.97 -9.04 2.89
N GLY A 434 -2.07 -8.72 3.57
CA GLY A 434 -3.23 -9.61 3.63
C GLY A 434 -4.04 -9.66 2.35
N THR A 435 -4.76 -10.78 2.22
CA THR A 435 -5.69 -11.07 1.13
C THR A 435 -6.82 -10.05 1.11
N PHE A 436 -7.21 -9.61 -0.09
CA PHE A 436 -8.28 -8.66 -0.33
C PHE A 436 -9.48 -9.32 -1.01
N LEU A 437 -10.60 -9.44 -0.28
CA LEU A 437 -11.84 -10.03 -0.79
C LEU A 437 -12.96 -8.99 -0.75
N LYS A 438 -13.74 -8.88 -1.82
CA LYS A 438 -14.80 -7.89 -1.99
C LYS A 438 -16.17 -8.58 -1.97
N TYR A 439 -17.16 -7.91 -1.41
CA TYR A 439 -18.51 -8.43 -1.20
C TYR A 439 -19.56 -7.38 -1.55
N GLN A 440 -20.70 -7.86 -2.04
CA GLN A 440 -21.92 -7.09 -2.19
C GLN A 440 -22.90 -7.64 -1.17
N LEU A 441 -23.11 -6.91 -0.07
CA LEU A 441 -23.88 -7.38 1.08
C LEU A 441 -25.30 -6.83 1.06
N ASN A 442 -26.20 -7.49 1.80
CA ASN A 442 -27.60 -7.09 1.96
C ASN A 442 -28.28 -6.82 0.60
N ASN A 443 -28.32 -7.84 -0.26
CA ASN A 443 -28.83 -7.78 -1.63
C ASN A 443 -28.16 -6.72 -2.52
N GLY A 444 -26.87 -6.45 -2.29
CA GLY A 444 -26.08 -5.51 -3.08
C GLY A 444 -26.36 -4.04 -2.77
N THR A 445 -26.88 -3.73 -1.59
CA THR A 445 -27.05 -2.35 -1.11
C THR A 445 -25.79 -1.84 -0.41
N VAL A 446 -25.08 -2.70 0.30
CA VAL A 446 -23.85 -2.37 1.03
C VAL A 446 -22.65 -2.95 0.27
N PHE A 447 -21.61 -2.14 0.07
CA PHE A 447 -20.32 -2.60 -0.41
C PHE A 447 -19.44 -2.97 0.78
N ALA A 448 -18.77 -4.10 0.73
CA ALA A 448 -17.81 -4.43 1.77
C ALA A 448 -16.57 -5.11 1.21
N TYR A 449 -15.47 -5.06 1.96
CA TYR A 449 -14.31 -5.87 1.68
C TYR A 449 -13.57 -6.24 2.96
N THR A 450 -12.81 -7.33 2.89
CA THR A 450 -11.97 -7.79 3.99
C THR A 450 -10.49 -7.76 3.63
N ARG A 451 -9.66 -7.49 4.65
CA ARG A 451 -8.20 -7.56 4.62
C ARG A 451 -7.74 -8.54 5.69
N VAL A 452 -7.14 -9.67 5.29
CA VAL A 452 -6.80 -10.75 6.22
C VAL A 452 -5.42 -11.32 5.94
N SER A 453 -4.58 -11.40 6.97
CA SER A 453 -3.31 -12.13 6.92
C SER A 453 -3.28 -13.22 7.99
N PRO A 454 -2.66 -14.39 7.72
CA PRO A 454 -2.55 -15.47 8.71
C PRO A 454 -1.92 -15.00 10.02
N GLY A 455 -2.50 -15.41 11.15
CA GLY A 455 -1.99 -15.06 12.50
C GLY A 455 -2.31 -13.64 12.97
N ASN A 456 -3.00 -12.83 12.18
CA ASN A 456 -3.37 -11.46 12.53
C ASN A 456 -4.90 -11.27 12.52
N PRO A 457 -5.44 -10.25 13.22
CA PRO A 457 -6.84 -9.86 13.09
C PRO A 457 -7.21 -9.51 11.64
N GLY A 458 -8.43 -9.87 11.25
CA GLY A 458 -9.01 -9.46 9.98
C GLY A 458 -9.67 -8.09 10.11
N TYR A 459 -9.59 -7.27 9.06
CA TYR A 459 -10.34 -6.02 8.97
C TYR A 459 -11.46 -6.15 7.94
N LEU A 460 -12.63 -5.66 8.29
CA LEU A 460 -13.82 -5.54 7.45
C LEU A 460 -14.12 -4.06 7.28
N VAL A 461 -14.18 -3.59 6.04
CA VAL A 461 -14.65 -2.25 5.70
C VAL A 461 -16.02 -2.40 5.04
N ALA A 462 -17.03 -1.74 5.58
CA ALA A 462 -18.40 -1.72 5.03
C ALA A 462 -18.81 -0.29 4.71
N ILE A 463 -19.32 -0.07 3.51
CA ILE A 463 -19.73 1.23 2.97
C ILE A 463 -21.17 1.10 2.49
N ASN A 464 -22.04 1.96 3.01
CA ASN A 464 -23.40 2.07 2.54
C ASN A 464 -23.51 3.29 1.61
N PRO A 465 -23.50 3.10 0.28
CA PRO A 465 -23.64 4.19 -0.67
C PRO A 465 -25.09 4.70 -0.84
N THR A 466 -26.05 4.14 -0.09
CA THR A 466 -27.47 4.49 -0.22
C THR A 466 -27.88 5.61 0.75
N ASP A 467 -29.05 6.18 0.50
CA ASP A 467 -29.68 7.22 1.32
C ASP A 467 -30.47 6.64 2.53
N ARG A 468 -30.39 5.33 2.76
CA ARG A 468 -31.14 4.62 3.81
C ARG A 468 -30.23 3.80 4.69
N LYS A 469 -30.56 3.72 5.98
CA LYS A 469 -29.89 2.85 6.94
C LYS A 469 -30.07 1.39 6.55
N MET A 470 -28.99 0.63 6.49
CA MET A 470 -28.99 -0.81 6.24
C MET A 470 -28.60 -1.57 7.51
N VAL A 471 -29.08 -2.80 7.68
CA VAL A 471 -28.64 -3.70 8.76
C VAL A 471 -28.10 -4.97 8.11
N VAL A 472 -26.88 -5.35 8.46
CA VAL A 472 -26.15 -6.43 7.80
C VAL A 472 -25.85 -7.56 8.78
N ASP A 473 -26.04 -8.79 8.32
CA ASP A 473 -25.64 -10.02 9.01
C ASP A 473 -24.32 -10.52 8.40
N PHE A 474 -23.21 -10.06 8.96
CA PHE A 474 -21.89 -10.34 8.39
C PHE A 474 -21.54 -11.84 8.39
N PRO A 475 -21.73 -12.61 9.48
CA PRO A 475 -21.39 -14.04 9.47
C PRO A 475 -22.21 -14.86 8.47
N LYS A 476 -23.46 -14.46 8.20
CA LYS A 476 -24.30 -15.15 7.20
C LYS A 476 -23.80 -14.94 5.78
N GLU A 477 -23.34 -13.75 5.45
CA GLU A 477 -22.91 -13.39 4.09
C GLU A 477 -21.39 -13.59 3.86
N VAL A 478 -20.59 -13.53 4.93
CA VAL A 478 -19.13 -13.68 4.91
C VAL A 478 -18.71 -14.66 6.00
N ARG A 479 -18.61 -15.94 5.63
CA ARG A 479 -18.38 -17.07 6.58
C ARG A 479 -17.12 -16.96 7.43
N THR A 480 -16.12 -16.22 6.97
CA THR A 480 -14.86 -16.04 7.71
C THR A 480 -14.97 -15.07 8.89
N ILE A 481 -16.08 -14.35 9.02
CA ILE A 481 -16.29 -13.35 10.07
C ILE A 481 -16.83 -14.02 11.34
N SER A 482 -16.24 -13.71 12.48
CA SER A 482 -16.68 -14.18 13.79
C SER A 482 -18.04 -13.59 14.20
N GLN A 483 -18.72 -14.26 15.14
CA GLN A 483 -20.00 -13.80 15.69
C GLN A 483 -19.90 -12.44 16.40
N GLU A 484 -18.72 -12.12 16.91
CA GLU A 484 -18.41 -10.82 17.49
C GLU A 484 -17.41 -10.08 16.60
N ILE A 485 -17.62 -8.76 16.45
CA ILE A 485 -16.68 -7.84 15.83
C ILE A 485 -16.43 -6.65 16.74
N THR A 486 -15.30 -5.97 16.57
CA THR A 486 -14.98 -4.74 17.29
C THR A 486 -14.95 -3.57 16.32
N VAL A 487 -15.64 -2.48 16.64
CA VAL A 487 -15.60 -1.25 15.86
C VAL A 487 -14.21 -0.61 16.00
N GLN A 488 -13.55 -0.30 14.89
CA GLN A 488 -12.23 0.35 14.88
C GLN A 488 -12.34 1.81 14.46
N TYR A 489 -13.11 2.09 13.41
CA TYR A 489 -13.31 3.43 12.89
C TYR A 489 -14.71 3.55 12.28
N ILE A 490 -15.29 4.74 12.35
CA ILE A 490 -16.55 5.09 11.70
C ILE A 490 -16.41 6.46 11.04
N SER A 491 -16.98 6.64 9.86
CA SER A 491 -17.05 7.93 9.17
C SER A 491 -17.91 8.93 9.96
N LYS A 492 -17.74 10.23 9.71
CA LYS A 492 -18.46 11.34 10.37
C LYS A 492 -19.98 11.22 10.29
N ASN A 493 -20.51 10.70 9.18
CA ASN A 493 -21.96 10.53 8.98
C ASN A 493 -22.52 9.25 9.63
N TYR A 494 -21.69 8.45 10.31
CA TYR A 494 -22.13 7.24 10.98
C TYR A 494 -22.83 7.60 12.29
N ASN A 495 -24.16 7.54 12.30
CA ASN A 495 -24.98 8.02 13.41
C ASN A 495 -25.90 6.89 13.91
N GLU A 496 -25.30 5.89 14.56
CA GLU A 496 -26.03 4.77 15.16
C GLU A 496 -25.76 4.70 16.66
N THR A 497 -26.83 4.54 17.43
CA THR A 497 -26.73 4.34 18.87
C THR A 497 -26.07 3.00 19.17
N GLY A 498 -25.05 3.00 20.02
CA GLY A 498 -24.32 1.77 20.38
C GLY A 498 -23.36 1.27 19.31
N VAL A 499 -22.95 2.12 18.36
CA VAL A 499 -21.81 1.84 17.46
C VAL A 499 -20.78 2.95 17.65
N THR A 500 -19.83 2.72 18.55
CA THR A 500 -18.72 3.64 18.82
C THR A 500 -17.39 2.90 18.67
N PRO A 501 -16.28 3.59 18.32
CA PRO A 501 -14.96 2.96 18.31
C PRO A 501 -14.65 2.19 19.60
N GLU A 502 -13.89 1.11 19.47
CA GLU A 502 -13.50 0.17 20.54
C GLU A 502 -14.62 -0.70 21.12
N LEU A 503 -15.87 -0.46 20.72
CA LEU A 503 -17.00 -1.27 21.19
C LEU A 503 -17.06 -2.62 20.48
N LYS A 504 -17.30 -3.68 21.25
CA LYS A 504 -17.65 -5.00 20.72
C LYS A 504 -19.15 -5.09 20.46
N ILE A 505 -19.52 -5.54 19.27
CA ILE A 505 -20.91 -5.67 18.83
C ILE A 505 -21.17 -7.05 18.19
N ASP A 506 -22.43 -7.48 18.23
CA ASP A 506 -22.90 -8.68 17.53
C ASP A 506 -22.85 -8.46 16.00
N ALA A 507 -22.13 -9.33 15.31
CA ALA A 507 -21.91 -9.25 13.87
C ALA A 507 -23.15 -9.56 13.03
N LYS A 508 -24.23 -10.11 13.63
CA LYS A 508 -25.47 -10.49 12.93
C LYS A 508 -26.40 -9.32 12.63
N MET A 509 -26.28 -8.22 13.36
CA MET A 509 -27.20 -7.08 13.28
C MET A 509 -26.45 -5.76 13.32
N VAL A 510 -25.54 -5.57 12.38
CA VAL A 510 -24.72 -4.34 12.34
C VAL A 510 -25.43 -3.27 11.52
N PRO A 511 -25.85 -2.14 12.14
CA PRO A 511 -26.47 -1.06 11.41
C PRO A 511 -25.41 -0.20 10.72
N ILE A 512 -25.52 0.02 9.41
CA ILE A 512 -24.66 0.93 8.63
C ILE A 512 -25.51 2.13 8.19
N SER A 513 -25.18 3.33 8.69
CA SER A 513 -25.90 4.57 8.36
C SER A 513 -25.86 4.89 6.86
N PRO A 514 -26.79 5.71 6.35
CA PRO A 514 -26.73 6.23 4.98
C PRO A 514 -25.41 6.93 4.67
N GLU A 515 -24.89 6.75 3.46
CA GLU A 515 -23.68 7.43 2.96
C GLU A 515 -22.51 7.42 3.96
N ALA A 516 -22.32 6.30 4.66
CA ALA A 516 -21.35 6.15 5.74
C ALA A 516 -20.48 4.90 5.54
N ALA A 517 -19.31 4.90 6.19
CA ALA A 517 -18.38 3.79 6.25
C ALA A 517 -18.09 3.37 7.69
N GLY A 518 -18.07 2.06 7.93
CA GLY A 518 -17.61 1.45 9.17
C GLY A 518 -16.43 0.52 8.92
N VAL A 519 -15.43 0.58 9.80
CA VAL A 519 -14.28 -0.31 9.81
C VAL A 519 -14.32 -1.13 11.09
N PHE A 520 -14.29 -2.45 10.93
CA PHE A 520 -14.41 -3.41 12.02
C PHE A 520 -13.23 -4.37 12.00
N THR A 521 -12.78 -4.80 13.17
CA THR A 521 -11.80 -5.88 13.31
C THR A 521 -12.47 -7.13 13.87
N TYR A 522 -11.99 -8.29 13.44
CA TYR A 522 -12.56 -9.59 13.79
C TYR A 522 -11.48 -10.67 13.83
N ILE A 523 -11.79 -11.78 14.50
CA ILE A 523 -10.91 -12.96 14.50
C ILE A 523 -11.31 -13.84 13.31
N PRO A 524 -10.45 -14.04 12.30
CA PRO A 524 -10.80 -14.82 11.13
C PRO A 524 -11.14 -16.27 11.50
N GLN A 525 -12.31 -16.73 11.07
CA GLN A 525 -12.70 -18.13 11.17
C GLN A 525 -12.18 -18.92 9.97
N LYS A 526 -11.93 -20.22 10.17
CA LYS A 526 -11.62 -21.10 9.04
C LYS A 526 -12.84 -21.15 8.11
N PRO A 527 -12.63 -21.01 6.78
CA PRO A 527 -13.70 -20.92 5.79
C PRO A 527 -14.56 -22.18 5.69
#